data_AF-A0A0T9M8S2-F1
#
_entry.id   AF-A0A0T9M8S2-F1
#
_cell.length_a   1.000
_cell.length_b   1.000
_cell.length_c   1.000
_cell.angle_alpha   90.00
_cell.angle_beta   90.00
_cell.angle_gamma   90.00
#
_symmetry.space_group_name_H-M   'P 1'
#
loop_
_entity.id
_entity.type
_entity.pdbx_description
1 polymer ?
#
loop_
_entity_poly.entity_id
_entity_poly.type
_entity_poly.pdbx_seq_one_letter_code
_entity_poly.pdbx_strand_id
1 'polypeptide(L)' 'MGLQAEKLAERLCQCVILLCQDHTLTTAVLCARFGISERTAQRDLSRLARITEQNRPGHYRLSPLLRQTFR' A
#
# COMPACT_ATOMS: atom_id res chain seq x y z
N MET A 1 -22.45 -2.82 9.19
CA MET A 1 -21.02 -2.97 9.51
C MET A 1 -20.16 -3.53 8.35
N GLY A 2 -20.72 -4.05 7.23
CA GLY A 2 -19.92 -4.66 6.15
C GLY A 2 -19.17 -3.69 5.22
N LEU A 3 -19.78 -2.55 4.85
CA LEU A 3 -19.26 -1.66 3.79
C LEU A 3 -17.87 -1.06 4.06
N GLN A 4 -17.48 -0.86 5.33
CA GLN A 4 -16.17 -0.28 5.65
C GLN A 4 -15.04 -1.31 5.59
N ALA A 5 -15.31 -2.55 6.00
CA ALA A 5 -14.33 -3.63 5.94
C ALA A 5 -14.03 -4.01 4.48
N GLU A 6 -15.07 -4.06 3.64
CA GLU A 6 -14.95 -4.30 2.20
C GLU A 6 -14.08 -3.24 1.52
N LYS A 7 -14.35 -1.95 1.80
CA LYS A 7 -13.53 -0.83 1.28
C LYS A 7 -12.07 -0.88 1.74
N LEU A 8 -11.79 -1.37 2.94
CA LEU A 8 -10.41 -1.56 3.40
C LEU A 8 -9.74 -2.71 2.65
N ALA A 9 -10.40 -3.85 2.55
CA ALA A 9 -9.87 -5.02 1.86
C ALA A 9 -9.55 -4.70 0.39
N GLU A 10 -10.46 -4.00 -0.30
CA GLU A 10 -10.27 -3.57 -1.68
C GLU A 10 -9.05 -2.66 -1.83
N ARG A 11 -8.90 -1.62 -0.98
CA ARG A 11 -7.71 -0.75 -1.01
C ARG A 11 -6.42 -1.52 -0.77
N LEU A 12 -6.39 -2.39 0.23
CA LEU A 12 -5.18 -3.15 0.55
C LEU A 12 -4.83 -4.11 -0.60
N CYS A 13 -5.81 -4.76 -1.20
CA CYS A 13 -5.62 -5.60 -2.38
C CYS A 13 -5.02 -4.80 -3.55
N GLN A 14 -5.57 -3.63 -3.86
CA GLN A 14 -5.03 -2.77 -4.92
C GLN A 14 -3.62 -2.25 -4.61
N CYS A 15 -3.31 -1.95 -3.35
CA CYS A 15 -1.95 -1.59 -2.95
C CYS A 15 -0.97 -2.75 -3.17
N VAL A 16 -1.35 -3.98 -2.83
CA VAL A 16 -0.52 -5.18 -3.07
C VAL A 16 -0.29 -5.40 -4.55
N ILE A 17 -1.33 -5.26 -5.40
CA ILE A 17 -1.19 -5.37 -6.86
C ILE A 17 -0.17 -4.36 -7.39
N LEU A 18 -0.25 -3.09 -6.98
CA LEU A 18 0.72 -2.07 -7.38
C LEU A 18 2.14 -2.44 -6.94
N LEU A 19 2.32 -2.91 -5.72
CA LEU A 19 3.62 -3.31 -5.19
C LEU A 19 4.23 -4.47 -5.99
N CYS A 20 3.42 -5.46 -6.39
CA CYS A 20 3.87 -6.57 -7.23
C CYS A 20 4.22 -6.13 -8.66
N GLN A 21 3.69 -4.99 -9.12
CA GLN A 21 4.03 -4.36 -10.40
C GLN A 21 5.23 -3.39 -10.29
N ASP A 22 6.03 -3.51 -9.22
CA ASP A 22 7.20 -2.67 -8.94
C ASP A 22 6.87 -1.17 -8.73
N HIS A 23 5.60 -0.80 -8.49
CA HIS A 23 5.25 0.58 -8.13
C HIS A 23 5.66 0.94 -6.70
N THR A 24 5.91 2.23 -6.50
CA THR A 24 6.15 2.82 -5.18
C THR A 24 4.86 3.45 -4.65
N LEU A 25 4.50 3.11 -3.41
CA LEU A 25 3.37 3.70 -2.70
C LEU A 25 3.83 4.88 -1.84
N THR A 26 3.01 5.94 -1.81
CA THR A 26 3.13 7.08 -0.89
C THR A 26 1.75 7.42 -0.34
N THR A 27 1.69 8.22 0.73
CA THR A 27 0.39 8.73 1.21
C THR A 27 -0.34 9.50 0.12
N ALA A 28 0.38 10.31 -0.66
CA ALA A 28 -0.19 11.06 -1.79
C ALA A 28 -0.82 10.15 -2.87
N VAL A 29 -0.15 9.05 -3.24
CA VAL A 29 -0.70 8.07 -4.20
C VAL A 29 -2.00 7.46 -3.67
N LEU A 30 -2.02 7.07 -2.40
CA LEU A 30 -3.20 6.47 -1.77
C LEU A 30 -4.35 7.47 -1.66
N CYS A 31 -4.07 8.71 -1.24
CA CYS A 31 -5.07 9.78 -1.16
C CYS A 31 -5.70 10.06 -2.52
N ALA A 32 -4.88 10.22 -3.57
CA ALA A 32 -5.35 10.50 -4.93
C ALA A 32 -6.14 9.33 -5.51
N ARG A 33 -5.70 8.08 -5.30
CA ARG A 33 -6.34 6.90 -5.88
C ARG A 33 -7.65 6.54 -5.20
N PHE A 34 -7.75 6.72 -3.89
CA PHE A 34 -8.85 6.19 -3.09
C PHE A 34 -9.76 7.26 -2.48
N GLY A 35 -9.43 8.55 -2.66
CA GLY A 35 -10.20 9.65 -2.07
C GLY A 35 -10.22 9.62 -0.54
N ILE A 36 -9.16 9.13 0.09
CA ILE A 36 -9.05 8.98 1.55
C ILE A 36 -8.18 10.08 2.17
N SER A 37 -8.36 10.33 3.47
CA SER A 37 -7.48 11.24 4.22
C SER A 37 -6.07 10.67 4.38
N GLU A 38 -5.09 11.55 4.54
CA GLU A 38 -3.69 11.18 4.77
C GLU A 38 -3.52 10.28 6.01
N ARG A 39 -4.27 10.53 7.08
CA ARG A 39 -4.32 9.65 8.26
C ARG A 39 -4.76 8.22 7.91
N THR A 40 -5.73 8.08 7.01
CA THR A 40 -6.19 6.76 6.56
C THR A 40 -5.16 6.10 5.67
N ALA A 41 -4.56 6.86 4.75
CA ALA A 41 -3.48 6.38 3.89
C ALA A 41 -2.28 5.89 4.71
N GLN A 42 -1.85 6.66 5.72
CA GLN A 42 -0.76 6.27 6.63
C GLN A 42 -1.10 4.97 7.36
N ARG A 43 -2.34 4.84 7.84
CA ARG A 43 -2.80 3.61 8.52
C ARG A 43 -2.79 2.40 7.58
N ASP A 44 -3.12 2.58 6.30
CA ASP A 44 -3.05 1.50 5.31
C ASP A 44 -1.62 1.09 5.02
N LEU A 45 -0.71 2.06 4.82
CA LEU A 45 0.72 1.80 4.64
C LEU A 45 1.30 1.03 5.83
N SER A 46 0.93 1.42 7.06
CA SER A 46 1.35 0.69 8.27
C SER A 46 0.88 -0.77 8.30
N ARG A 47 -0.29 -1.10 7.71
CA ARG A 47 -0.76 -2.50 7.62
C ARG A 47 0.08 -3.32 6.63
N LEU A 48 0.69 -2.67 5.65
CA LEU A 48 1.54 -3.29 4.64
C LEU A 48 3.02 -3.37 5.06
N ALA A 49 3.37 -2.86 6.24
CA ALA A 49 4.76 -2.73 6.69
C ALA A 49 5.56 -4.04 6.70
N ARG A 50 4.90 -5.20 6.84
CA ARG A 50 5.56 -6.52 6.80
C ARG A 50 5.98 -6.97 5.40
N ILE A 51 5.37 -6.42 4.36
CA ILE A 51 5.64 -6.79 2.96
C ILE A 51 6.35 -5.67 2.18
N THR A 52 6.52 -4.50 2.78
CA THR A 52 7.17 -3.34 2.16
C THR A 52 8.47 -2.97 2.84
N GLU A 53 9.35 -2.29 2.13
CA GLU A 53 10.47 -1.53 2.67
C GLU A 53 10.35 -0.05 2.26
N GLN A 54 10.98 0.85 3.01
CA GLN A 54 11.14 2.23 2.57
C GLN A 54 12.41 2.36 1.73
N ASN A 55 12.28 2.79 0.47
CA ASN A 55 13.44 3.10 -0.37
C ASN A 55 13.91 4.56 -0.17
N ARG A 56 12.99 5.45 0.24
CA ARG A 56 13.19 6.85 0.64
C ARG A 56 12.14 7.19 1.70
N PRO A 57 12.33 8.24 2.51
CA PRO A 57 11.34 8.64 3.50
C PRO A 57 9.95 8.84 2.88
N GLY A 58 8.95 8.09 3.35
CA GLY A 58 7.58 8.15 2.85
C GLY A 58 7.30 7.40 1.54
N HIS A 59 8.29 6.73 0.97
CA HIS A 59 8.18 5.95 -0.27
C HIS A 59 8.35 4.45 0.03
N TYR A 60 7.29 3.69 -0.19
CA TYR A 60 7.22 2.28 0.14
C TYR A 60 7.22 1.44 -1.13
N ARG A 61 8.11 0.45 -1.21
CA ARG A 61 8.14 -0.54 -2.29
C ARG A 61 8.09 -1.94 -1.69
N LEU A 62 7.83 -2.94 -2.53
CA LEU A 62 7.81 -4.32 -2.08
C LEU A 62 9.18 -4.72 -1.49
N SER A 63 9.17 -5.50 -0.41
CA SER A 63 10.41 -5.92 0.26
C SER A 63 11.32 -6.69 -0.70
N PRO A 64 12.66 -6.67 -0.52
CA PRO A 64 13.58 -7.34 -1.44
C PRO A 64 13.31 -8.83 -1.57
N LEU A 65 12.97 -9.48 -0.45
CA LEU A 65 12.59 -10.89 -0.40
C LEU A 65 11.41 -11.19 -1.32
N LEU A 66 10.34 -10.39 -1.22
CA LEU A 66 9.13 -10.59 -2.02
C LEU A 66 9.34 -10.17 -3.48
N ARG A 67 10.13 -9.12 -3.75
CA ARG A 67 10.48 -8.72 -5.13
C ARG A 67 11.20 -9.83 -5.90
N GLN A 68 11.98 -10.67 -5.23
CA GLN A 68 12.61 -11.84 -5.86
C GLN A 68 11.62 -12.98 -6.13
N THR A 69 10.53 -13.07 -5.35
CA THR A 69 9.52 -14.13 -5.51
C THR A 69 8.52 -13.82 -6.63
N PHE A 70 8.18 -12.55 -6.84
CA PHE A 70 7.21 -12.12 -7.86
C PHE A 70 7.86 -11.77 -9.21
N ARG A 71 9.17 -11.96 -9.36
CA ARG A 71 9.92 -11.84 -10.62
C ARG A 71 10.23 -13.22 -11.16
#